data_AF-A0A3M1F4D8-F1
#
_entry.id   AF-A0A3M1F4D8-F1
#
_cell.length_a   1.000
_cell.length_b   1.000
_cell.length_c   1.000
_cell.angle_alpha   90.00
_cell.angle_beta   90.00
_cell.angle_gamma   90.00
#
_symmetry.space_group_name_H-M   'P 1'
#
loop_
_entity.id
_entity.type
_entity.pdbx_description
1 polymer ?
#
loop_
_entity_poly.entity_id
_entity_poly.type
_entity_poly.pdbx_seq_one_letter_code
_entity_poly.pdbx_strand_id
1 'polypeptide(L)' 'MRALITGATGFVGSRLTRHLVAKGEDVAVIVRP' A
#
# COMPACT_ATOMS: atom_id res chain seq x y z
N MET A 1 -11.90 4.90 -0.97
CA MET A 1 -10.91 6.01 -0.97
C MET A 1 -9.71 5.58 -1.79
N ARG A 2 -8.90 6.51 -2.31
CA ARG A 2 -7.67 6.17 -3.06
C ARG A 2 -6.45 6.53 -2.21
N ALA A 3 -5.56 5.56 -2.00
CA ALA A 3 -4.37 5.70 -1.16
C ALA A 3 -3.08 5.54 -1.97
N LEU A 4 -2.15 6.47 -1.79
CA LEU A 4 -0.78 6.36 -2.30
C LEU A 4 0.14 5.93 -1.15
N ILE A 5 0.88 4.84 -1.35
CA ILE A 5 1.80 4.31 -0.33
C ILE A 5 3.24 4.37 -0.85
N THR A 6 4.09 5.07 -0.10
CA THR A 6 5.54 4.99 -0.22
C THR A 6 6.09 3.92 0.73
N GLY A 7 7.14 3.20 0.33
CA GLY A 7 7.74 2.17 1.19
C GLY A 7 6.84 0.94 1.41
N ALA A 8 5.92 0.66 0.47
CA ALA A 8 5.01 -0.49 0.56
C ALA A 8 5.73 -1.85 0.58
N THR A 9 7.01 -1.90 0.18
CA THR A 9 7.85 -3.09 0.26
C THR A 9 8.43 -3.34 1.67
N GLY A 10 8.28 -2.39 2.60
CA GLY A 10 8.79 -2.50 3.97
C GLY A 10 7.87 -3.27 4.93
N PHE A 11 8.33 -3.40 6.18
CA PHE A 11 7.64 -4.16 7.24
C PHE A 11 6.20 -3.67 7.51
N VAL A 12 6.00 -2.36 7.59
CA VAL A 12 4.68 -1.75 7.85
C VAL A 12 3.90 -1.59 6.55
N GLY A 13 4.54 -1.02 5.52
CA GLY A 13 3.90 -0.70 4.25
C GLY A 13 3.26 -1.92 3.59
N SER A 14 3.90 -3.09 3.65
CA SER A 14 3.37 -4.32 3.03
C SER A 14 2.09 -4.80 3.70
N ARG A 15 2.02 -4.75 5.04
CA ARG A 15 0.81 -5.12 5.80
C ARG A 15 -0.31 -4.12 5.60
N LEU A 16 0.01 -2.83 5.63
CA LEU A 16 -0.97 -1.77 5.39
C LEU A 16 -1.57 -1.89 3.98
N THR A 17 -0.73 -2.09 2.96
CA THR A 17 -1.18 -2.28 1.58
C THR A 17 -2.16 -3.44 1.48
N ARG A 18 -1.82 -4.61 2.03
CA ARG A 18 -2.70 -5.79 2.05
C ARG A 18 -4.01 -5.52 2.78
N HIS A 19 -3.95 -4.83 3.92
CA HIS A 19 -5.13 -4.49 4.70
C HIS A 19 -6.09 -3.57 3.91
N LEU A 20 -5.56 -2.53 3.26
CA LEU A 20 -6.37 -1.58 2.49
C LEU A 20 -6.95 -2.23 1.23
N VAL A 21 -6.18 -3.07 0.53
CA VAL A 21 -6.70 -3.86 -0.61
C VAL A 21 -7.82 -4.80 -0.15
N ALA A 22 -7.64 -5.51 0.98
CA ALA A 22 -8.66 -6.42 1.52
C ALA A 22 -9.95 -5.68 1.93
N LYS A 23 -9.85 -4.41 2.29
CA LYS A 23 -10.99 -3.53 2.59
C LYS A 23 -11.69 -3.00 1.32
N GLY A 24 -11.13 -3.24 0.13
CA GLY A 24 -11.67 -2.77 -1.16
C GLY A 24 -11.26 -1.34 -1.52
N GLU A 25 -10.20 -0.82 -0.90
CA GLU A 25 -9.66 0.50 -1.23
C GLU A 25 -8.81 0.42 -2.51
N ASP A 26 -8.78 1.51 -3.28
CA ASP A 26 -7.91 1.65 -4.45
C ASP A 26 -6.52 2.09 -4.00
N VAL A 27 -5.49 1.28 -4.26
CA VAL A 27 -4.14 1.49 -3.72
C VAL A 27 -3.12 1.58 -4.85
N ALA A 28 -2.38 2.69 -4.87
CA ALA A 28 -1.20 2.87 -5.70
C ALA A 28 0.07 2.85 -4.83
N VAL A 29 1.13 2.27 -5.36
CA VAL A 29 2.42 2.16 -4.67
C VAL A 29 3.50 2.82 -5.52
N ILE A 30 4.33 3.66 -4.88
CA ILE A 30 5.58 4.13 -5.48
C ILE A 30 6.75 3.40 -4.82
N VAL A 31 7.59 2.82 -5.67
CA VAL A 31 8.83 2.15 -5.28
C VAL A 31 10.02 2.88 -5.89
N ARG A 32 11.18 2.70 -5.26
CA ARG A 32 12.48 3.03 -5.83
C ARG A 32 13.01 1.81 -6.60
N PRO A 33 13.87 2.01 -7.63
CA PRO A 33 14.58 0.92 -8.29
C PRO A 33 15.34 0.03 -7.28
#